data_AF-A0AAE4NQ74-F1
#
_entry.id   AF-A0AAE4NQ74-F1
#
_cell.length_a   1.000
_cell.length_b   1.000
_cell.length_c   1.000
_cell.angle_alpha   90.00
_cell.angle_beta   90.00
_cell.angle_gamma   90.00
#
_symmetry.space_group_name_H-M   'P 1'
#
loop_
_entity.id
_entity.type
_entity.pdbx_description
1 polymer ?
#
loop_
_entity_poly.entity_id
_entity_poly.type
_entity_poly.pdbx_seq_one_letter_code
_entity_poly.pdbx_strand_id
1 'polypeptide(L)'
;MNFIINNYIFFNLIIFALILVFFVLIFKQAQSIKQRNKTKEARVLKEFSELTERDLKYRKVALSNYIRYYLFTSKQRAWFTISMLSALFFLSGGIFSIFLTDKDYIVLFCFSISYYLIFFLRVKQPSIEKQLEFWKEYLIKHPENHLKVLVPTENEAKNMDKEQKKLSVYLFITATLFLLLSMFSNI
;
A
#
# COMPACT_ATOMS: atom_id res chain seq x y z
N MET A 1 34.67 23.97 -11.38
CA MET A 1 34.54 22.91 -10.34
C MET A 1 33.47 23.26 -9.31
N ASN A 2 33.54 24.40 -8.62
CA ASN A 2 32.51 24.82 -7.63
C ASN A 2 31.09 24.99 -8.21
N PHE A 3 30.94 25.46 -9.45
CA PHE A 3 29.62 25.63 -10.08
C PHE A 3 28.90 24.29 -10.32
N ILE A 4 29.63 23.26 -10.77
CA ILE A 4 29.07 21.93 -11.06
C ILE A 4 28.68 21.22 -9.76
N ILE A 5 29.54 21.30 -8.74
CA ILE A 5 29.28 20.72 -7.41
C ILE A 5 28.06 21.39 -6.76
N ASN A 6 27.94 22.72 -6.82
CA ASN A 6 26.80 23.44 -6.27
C ASN A 6 25.48 23.08 -6.98
N ASN A 7 25.49 22.91 -8.30
CA ASN A 7 24.31 22.50 -9.06
C ASN A 7 23.87 21.06 -8.70
N TYR A 8 24.83 20.16 -8.50
CA TYR A 8 24.57 18.78 -8.12
C TYR A 8 23.98 18.69 -6.69
N ILE A 9 24.56 19.41 -5.73
CA ILE A 9 24.02 19.50 -4.36
C ILE A 9 22.60 20.08 -4.38
N PHE A 10 22.38 21.17 -5.12
CA PHE A 10 21.08 21.81 -5.26
C PHE A 10 20.03 20.85 -5.86
N PHE A 11 20.41 20.06 -6.87
CA PHE A 11 19.53 19.07 -7.49
C PHE A 11 19.15 17.94 -6.52
N ASN A 12 20.11 17.40 -5.76
CA ASN A 12 19.82 16.40 -4.73
C ASN A 12 18.90 16.94 -3.62
N LEU A 13 19.07 18.21 -3.22
CA LEU A 13 18.19 18.88 -2.26
C LEU A 13 16.76 19.00 -2.80
N ILE A 14 16.58 19.30 -4.10
CA ILE A 14 15.25 19.33 -4.72
C ILE A 14 14.60 17.94 -4.67
N ILE A 15 15.33 16.88 -5.06
CA ILE A 15 14.80 15.51 -5.01
C ILE A 15 14.42 15.14 -3.58
N PHE A 16 15.27 15.45 -2.60
CA PHE A 16 14.99 15.19 -1.20
C PHE A 16 13.73 15.94 -0.70
N ALA A 17 13.58 17.22 -1.05
CA ALA A 17 12.38 17.99 -0.73
C ALA A 17 11.12 17.37 -1.35
N LEU A 18 11.19 16.90 -2.60
CA LEU A 18 10.08 16.19 -3.24
C LEU A 18 9.75 14.88 -2.51
N ILE A 19 10.75 14.11 -2.09
CA ILE A 19 10.54 12.89 -1.29
C ILE A 19 9.75 13.22 -0.02
N LEU A 20 10.14 14.27 0.73
CA LEU A 20 9.42 14.71 1.93
C LEU A 20 7.95 15.07 1.62
N VAL A 21 7.70 15.80 0.54
CA VAL A 21 6.33 16.13 0.10
C VAL A 21 5.52 14.86 -0.16
N PHE A 22 6.07 13.88 -0.89
CA PHE A 22 5.37 12.63 -1.16
C PHE A 22 5.18 11.76 0.09
N PHE A 23 6.10 11.79 1.05
CA PHE A 23 5.90 11.16 2.36
C PHE A 23 4.69 11.74 3.09
N VAL A 24 4.54 13.07 3.12
CA VAL A 24 3.37 13.73 3.72
C VAL A 24 2.08 13.32 3.01
N LEU A 25 2.10 13.26 1.68
CA LEU A 25 0.94 12.81 0.90
C LEU A 25 0.57 11.34 1.18
N ILE A 26 1.56 10.46 1.27
CA ILE A 26 1.36 9.04 1.65
C ILE A 26 0.77 8.94 3.06
N PHE A 27 1.30 9.70 4.02
CA PHE A 27 0.82 9.70 5.39
C PHE A 27 -0.63 10.18 5.50
N LYS A 28 -0.95 11.29 4.82
CA LYS A 28 -2.33 11.82 4.74
C LYS A 28 -3.29 10.77 4.18
N GLN A 29 -2.84 10.01 3.17
CA GLN A 29 -3.65 8.92 2.61
C GLN A 29 -3.80 7.74 3.56
N ALA A 30 -2.74 7.35 4.26
CA ALA A 30 -2.82 6.31 5.28
C ALA A 30 -3.81 6.68 6.39
N GLN A 31 -3.82 7.95 6.82
CA GLN A 31 -4.77 8.46 7.81
C GLN A 31 -6.22 8.44 7.28
N SER A 32 -6.44 8.86 6.04
CA SER A 32 -7.76 8.79 5.38
C SER A 32 -8.31 7.37 5.31
N ILE A 33 -7.46 6.40 4.94
CA ILE A 33 -7.82 4.97 4.90
C ILE A 33 -8.14 4.46 6.31
N LYS A 34 -7.34 4.83 7.32
CA LYS A 34 -7.58 4.46 8.73
C LYS A 34 -8.93 4.98 9.21
N GLN A 35 -9.27 6.24 8.93
CA GLN A 35 -10.55 6.82 9.31
C GLN A 35 -11.72 6.11 8.63
N ARG A 36 -11.61 5.82 7.34
CA ARG A 36 -12.64 5.07 6.59
C ARG A 36 -12.86 3.67 7.16
N ASN A 37 -11.78 2.96 7.52
CA ASN A 37 -11.88 1.65 8.14
C ASN A 37 -12.62 1.73 9.48
N LYS A 38 -12.36 2.75 10.30
CA LYS A 38 -13.13 3.00 11.53
C LYS A 38 -14.61 3.24 11.26
N THR A 39 -14.95 4.08 10.27
CA THR A 39 -16.34 4.30 9.87
C THR A 39 -17.02 3.02 9.38
N LYS A 40 -16.30 2.19 8.63
CA LYS A 40 -16.79 0.88 8.16
C LYS A 40 -17.03 -0.07 9.32
N GLU A 41 -16.09 -0.16 10.27
CA GLU A 41 -16.20 -0.98 11.47
C GLU A 41 -17.39 -0.53 12.33
N ALA A 42 -17.58 0.78 12.52
CA ALA A 42 -18.76 1.31 13.22
C ALA A 42 -20.08 0.95 12.52
N ARG A 43 -20.12 0.95 11.19
CA ARG A 43 -21.30 0.50 10.44
C ARG A 43 -21.56 -0.99 10.62
N VAL A 44 -20.50 -1.80 10.62
CA VAL A 44 -20.60 -3.26 10.87
C VAL A 44 -21.17 -3.53 12.25
N LEU A 45 -20.74 -2.81 13.29
CA LEU A 45 -21.29 -2.96 14.63
C LEU A 45 -22.75 -2.52 14.74
N LYS A 46 -23.19 -1.55 13.93
CA LYS A 46 -24.59 -1.15 13.88
C LYS A 46 -25.48 -2.22 13.25
N GLU A 47 -25.02 -2.86 12.18
CA GLU A 47 -25.77 -3.93 11.50
C GLU A 47 -25.73 -5.26 12.27
N PHE A 48 -24.57 -5.56 12.87
CA PHE A 48 -24.28 -6.81 13.56
C PHE A 48 -23.89 -6.52 15.01
N SER A 49 -24.88 -6.10 15.79
CA SER A 49 -24.73 -5.65 17.18
C SER A 49 -24.12 -6.69 18.13
N GLU A 50 -24.20 -7.96 17.77
CA GLU A 50 -23.64 -9.08 18.51
C GLU A 50 -22.12 -9.23 18.38
N LEU A 51 -21.47 -8.45 17.50
CA LEU A 51 -20.02 -8.50 17.31
C LEU A 51 -19.27 -7.72 18.40
N THR A 52 -18.23 -8.34 18.94
CA THR A 52 -17.23 -7.64 19.77
C THR A 52 -16.12 -7.03 18.92
N GLU A 53 -15.28 -6.16 19.51
CA GLU A 53 -14.08 -5.63 18.83
C GLU A 53 -13.11 -6.74 18.37
N ARG A 54 -13.02 -7.83 19.14
CA ARG A 54 -12.19 -8.99 18.79
C ARG A 54 -12.73 -9.67 17.53
N ASP A 55 -14.05 -9.78 17.43
CA ASP A 55 -14.71 -10.36 16.26
C ASP A 55 -14.54 -9.49 15.02
N LEU A 56 -14.51 -8.16 15.16
CA LEU A 56 -14.19 -7.25 14.05
C LEU A 56 -12.78 -7.50 13.50
N LYS A 57 -11.80 -7.70 14.38
CA LYS A 57 -10.42 -8.02 13.97
C LYS A 57 -10.35 -9.35 13.22
N TYR A 58 -11.01 -10.38 13.76
CA TYR A 58 -11.08 -11.70 13.11
C TYR A 58 -11.79 -11.62 11.75
N ARG A 59 -12.95 -10.96 11.70
CA ARG A 59 -13.72 -10.73 10.47
C ARG A 59 -12.88 -10.06 9.40
N LYS A 60 -12.11 -9.02 9.74
CA LYS A 60 -11.23 -8.34 8.78
C LYS A 60 -10.20 -9.28 8.14
N VAL A 61 -9.59 -10.14 8.96
CA VAL A 61 -8.63 -11.15 8.48
C VAL A 61 -9.34 -12.21 7.65
N ALA A 62 -10.49 -12.71 8.10
CA ALA A 62 -11.29 -13.69 7.39
C ALA A 62 -11.71 -13.20 6.00
N LEU A 63 -12.25 -11.97 5.91
CA LEU A 63 -12.62 -11.35 4.63
C LEU A 63 -11.43 -11.19 3.69
N SER A 64 -10.30 -10.73 4.21
CA SER A 64 -9.06 -10.59 3.42
C SER A 64 -8.57 -11.93 2.88
N ASN A 65 -8.59 -12.97 3.72
CA ASN A 65 -8.18 -14.31 3.33
C ASN A 65 -9.15 -14.93 2.32
N TYR A 66 -10.45 -14.71 2.49
CA TYR A 66 -11.48 -15.20 1.59
C TYR A 66 -11.31 -14.61 0.19
N ILE A 67 -11.15 -13.29 0.07
CA ILE A 67 -10.81 -12.65 -1.21
C ILE A 67 -9.51 -13.25 -1.77
N ARG A 68 -8.47 -13.35 -0.95
CA ARG A 68 -7.16 -13.82 -1.42
C ARG A 68 -7.21 -15.26 -1.91
N TYR A 69 -8.06 -16.10 -1.34
CA TYR A 69 -8.17 -17.50 -1.73
C TYR A 69 -9.04 -17.68 -2.98
N TYR A 70 -10.19 -17.02 -3.04
CA TYR A 70 -11.19 -17.25 -4.08
C TYR A 70 -11.13 -16.27 -5.26
N LEU A 71 -10.68 -15.02 -5.05
CA LEU A 71 -10.61 -14.02 -6.11
C LEU A 71 -9.22 -13.95 -6.78
N PHE A 72 -8.14 -14.26 -6.05
CA PHE A 72 -6.80 -14.25 -6.63
C PHE A 72 -6.49 -15.61 -7.26
N THR A 73 -5.76 -15.60 -8.37
CA THR A 73 -5.18 -16.83 -8.94
C THR A 73 -4.00 -17.34 -8.10
N SER A 74 -3.62 -18.61 -8.24
CA SER A 74 -2.45 -19.19 -7.55
C SER A 74 -1.17 -18.40 -7.82
N LYS A 75 -0.97 -17.96 -9.07
CA LYS A 75 0.18 -17.12 -9.46
C LYS A 75 0.15 -15.76 -8.76
N GLN A 76 -1.02 -15.10 -8.69
CA GLN A 76 -1.17 -13.84 -7.98
C GLN A 76 -0.93 -13.97 -6.47
N ARG A 77 -1.38 -15.07 -5.85
CA ARG A 77 -1.12 -15.33 -4.43
C ARG A 77 0.37 -15.49 -4.13
N ALA A 78 1.08 -16.30 -4.93
CA ALA A 78 2.52 -16.50 -4.80
C ALA A 78 3.27 -15.18 -5.01
N TRP A 79 2.93 -14.45 -6.07
CA TRP A 79 3.51 -13.16 -6.38
C TRP A 79 3.29 -12.13 -5.25
N PHE A 80 2.11 -12.11 -4.63
CA PHE A 80 1.82 -11.25 -3.47
C PHE A 80 2.70 -11.62 -2.27
N THR A 81 2.84 -12.91 -1.96
CA THR A 81 3.70 -13.37 -0.84
C THR A 81 5.16 -13.00 -1.09
N ILE A 82 5.68 -13.32 -2.27
CA ILE A 82 7.08 -13.04 -2.63
C ILE A 82 7.33 -11.54 -2.60
N SER A 83 6.47 -10.72 -3.21
CA SER A 83 6.64 -9.27 -3.23
C SER A 83 6.58 -8.65 -1.83
N MET A 84 5.71 -9.15 -0.95
CA MET A 84 5.67 -8.68 0.44
C MET A 84 6.96 -9.02 1.19
N LEU A 85 7.43 -10.27 1.10
CA LEU A 85 8.65 -10.71 1.77
C LEU A 85 9.87 -9.95 1.24
N SER A 86 9.97 -9.79 -0.08
CA SER A 86 11.03 -8.99 -0.71
C SER A 86 10.97 -7.54 -0.27
N ALA A 87 9.78 -6.92 -0.18
CA ALA A 87 9.66 -5.54 0.28
C ALA A 87 10.16 -5.39 1.72
N LEU A 88 9.81 -6.32 2.61
CA LEU A 88 10.32 -6.32 3.99
C LEU A 88 11.83 -6.56 4.06
N PHE A 89 12.35 -7.46 3.22
CA PHE A 89 13.78 -7.73 3.13
C PHE A 89 14.56 -6.49 2.67
N PHE A 90 14.12 -5.80 1.62
CA PHE A 90 14.77 -4.57 1.16
C PHE A 90 14.60 -3.42 2.15
N LEU A 91 13.45 -3.28 2.82
CA LEU A 91 13.26 -2.26 3.85
C LEU A 91 14.21 -2.47 5.03
N SER A 92 14.26 -3.70 5.55
CA SER A 92 15.17 -4.04 6.65
C SER A 92 16.63 -3.92 6.22
N GLY A 93 16.99 -4.41 5.04
CA GLY A 93 18.33 -4.27 4.47
C GLY A 93 18.76 -2.81 4.31
N GLY A 94 17.86 -1.93 3.88
CA GLY A 94 18.11 -0.48 3.83
C GLY A 94 18.37 0.11 5.21
N ILE A 95 17.55 -0.24 6.20
CA ILE A 95 17.72 0.21 7.60
C ILE A 95 19.04 -0.30 8.19
N PHE A 96 19.39 -1.57 7.99
CA PHE A 96 20.67 -2.12 8.45
C PHE A 96 21.86 -1.46 7.76
N SER A 97 21.74 -1.16 6.46
CA SER A 97 22.80 -0.52 5.69
C SER A 97 23.17 0.87 6.22
N ILE A 98 22.22 1.61 6.80
CA ILE A 98 22.49 2.91 7.46
C ILE A 98 23.57 2.79 8.54
N PHE A 99 23.64 1.65 9.23
CA PHE A 99 24.61 1.43 10.32
C PHE A 99 25.89 0.72 9.88
N LEU A 100 25.91 0.13 8.69
CA LEU A 100 26.97 -0.76 8.23
C LEU A 100 27.81 -0.19 7.08
N THR A 101 27.32 0.86 6.42
CA THR A 101 28.02 1.45 5.29
C THR A 101 27.85 2.97 5.24
N ASP A 102 28.92 3.66 4.85
CA ASP A 102 28.89 5.10 4.54
C ASP A 102 28.35 5.38 3.13
N LYS A 103 27.81 4.36 2.45
CA LYS A 103 27.34 4.43 1.06
C LYS A 103 25.83 4.67 1.01
N ASP A 104 25.44 5.93 1.09
CA ASP A 104 24.04 6.37 1.05
C ASP A 104 23.27 5.82 -0.17
N TYR A 105 23.93 5.66 -1.33
CA TYR A 105 23.28 5.15 -2.52
C TYR A 105 22.69 3.74 -2.33
N ILE A 106 23.29 2.89 -1.49
CA ILE A 106 22.80 1.53 -1.17
C ILE A 106 21.49 1.62 -0.40
N VAL A 107 21.44 2.48 0.62
CA VAL A 107 20.25 2.71 1.45
C VAL A 107 19.09 3.21 0.58
N LEU A 108 19.37 4.21 -0.26
CA LEU A 108 18.39 4.82 -1.16
C LEU A 108 17.88 3.81 -2.20
N PHE A 109 18.75 2.95 -2.72
CA PHE A 109 18.38 1.89 -3.65
C PHE A 109 17.44 0.86 -2.99
N CYS A 110 17.77 0.42 -1.77
CA CYS A 110 16.92 -0.48 -0.99
C CYS A 110 15.52 0.11 -0.74
N PHE A 111 15.43 1.40 -0.42
CA PHE A 111 14.14 2.08 -0.28
C PHE A 111 13.39 2.18 -1.61
N SER A 112 14.07 2.48 -2.71
CA SER A 112 13.45 2.49 -4.04
C SER A 112 12.80 1.14 -4.38
N ILE A 113 13.55 0.04 -4.26
CA ILE A 113 13.03 -1.31 -4.54
C ILE A 113 11.84 -1.63 -3.65
N SER A 114 11.94 -1.31 -2.36
CA SER A 114 10.85 -1.53 -1.40
C SER A 114 9.56 -0.85 -1.83
N TYR A 115 9.64 0.42 -2.21
CA TYR A 115 8.48 1.19 -2.66
C TYR A 115 7.92 0.68 -3.98
N TYR A 116 8.77 0.26 -4.94
CA TYR A 116 8.29 -0.38 -6.17
C TYR A 116 7.55 -1.69 -5.88
N LEU A 117 8.06 -2.54 -5.00
CA LEU A 117 7.39 -3.79 -4.61
C LEU A 117 6.03 -3.51 -3.96
N ILE A 118 5.95 -2.53 -3.06
CA ILE A 118 4.68 -2.10 -2.44
C ILE A 118 3.72 -1.51 -3.49
N PHE A 119 4.23 -0.72 -4.44
CA PHE A 119 3.44 -0.20 -5.56
C PHE A 119 2.84 -1.34 -6.39
N PHE A 120 3.67 -2.30 -6.83
CA PHE A 120 3.18 -3.44 -7.60
C PHE A 120 2.16 -4.25 -6.79
N LEU A 121 2.36 -4.39 -5.47
CA LEU A 121 1.45 -5.13 -4.59
C LEU A 121 0.04 -4.54 -4.62
N ARG A 122 -0.08 -3.24 -4.91
CA ARG A 122 -1.37 -2.55 -5.00
C ARG A 122 -1.95 -2.58 -6.40
N VAL A 123 -1.12 -2.45 -7.43
CA VAL A 123 -1.58 -2.46 -8.83
C VAL A 123 -2.02 -3.85 -9.29
N LYS A 124 -1.43 -4.91 -8.73
CA LYS A 124 -1.80 -6.29 -9.04
C LYS A 124 -2.98 -6.83 -8.22
N GLN A 125 -3.53 -6.05 -7.28
CA GLN A 125 -4.76 -6.43 -6.59
C GLN A 125 -5.94 -6.40 -7.56
N PRO A 126 -6.94 -7.28 -7.38
CA PRO A 126 -8.22 -7.17 -8.08
C PRO A 126 -8.81 -5.77 -7.94
N SER A 127 -9.40 -5.24 -9.01
CA SER A 127 -10.03 -3.92 -8.98
C SER A 127 -11.16 -3.87 -7.95
N ILE A 128 -11.48 -2.67 -7.46
CA ILE A 128 -12.60 -2.47 -6.53
C ILE A 128 -13.91 -3.02 -7.12
N GLU A 129 -14.12 -2.84 -8.42
CA GLU A 129 -15.27 -3.39 -9.13
C GLU A 129 -15.34 -4.92 -9.06
N LYS A 130 -14.24 -5.62 -9.34
CA LYS A 130 -14.18 -7.09 -9.22
C LYS A 130 -14.40 -7.55 -7.78
N GLN A 131 -13.89 -6.80 -6.80
CA GLN A 131 -14.13 -7.11 -5.40
C GLN A 131 -15.61 -6.91 -5.01
N LEU A 132 -16.27 -5.88 -5.54
CA LEU A 132 -17.69 -5.64 -5.31
C LEU A 132 -18.55 -6.75 -5.91
N GLU A 133 -18.31 -7.09 -7.17
CA GLU A 133 -19.01 -8.18 -7.87
C GLU A 133 -18.86 -9.49 -7.11
N PHE A 134 -17.64 -9.84 -6.71
CA PHE A 134 -17.35 -11.01 -5.89
C PHE A 134 -18.17 -11.05 -4.59
N TRP A 135 -18.29 -9.92 -3.88
CA TRP A 135 -19.07 -9.87 -2.65
C TRP A 135 -20.58 -9.92 -2.89
N LYS A 136 -21.07 -9.34 -3.97
CA LYS A 136 -22.48 -9.45 -4.37
C LYS A 136 -22.83 -10.91 -4.68
N GLU A 137 -22.00 -11.60 -5.44
CA GLU A 137 -22.18 -13.04 -5.71
C GLU A 137 -22.13 -13.89 -4.44
N TYR A 138 -21.20 -13.59 -3.52
CA TYR A 138 -21.12 -14.28 -2.24
C TYR A 138 -22.43 -14.17 -1.46
N LEU A 139 -23.02 -12.97 -1.37
CA LEU A 139 -24.27 -12.75 -0.64
C LEU A 139 -25.46 -13.45 -1.29
N ILE A 140 -25.48 -13.59 -2.63
CA ILE A 140 -26.49 -14.36 -3.35
C ILE A 140 -26.37 -15.85 -3.02
N LYS A 141 -25.14 -16.38 -2.99
CA LYS A 141 -24.88 -17.81 -2.71
C LYS A 141 -25.00 -18.17 -1.23
N HIS A 142 -24.83 -17.21 -0.33
CA HIS A 142 -24.83 -17.39 1.11
C HIS A 142 -25.72 -16.34 1.79
N PRO A 143 -27.07 -16.50 1.74
CA PRO A 143 -28.01 -15.52 2.28
C PRO A 143 -27.83 -15.31 3.79
N GLU A 144 -27.37 -16.33 4.52
CA GLU A 144 -27.06 -16.28 5.96
C GLU A 144 -25.92 -15.30 6.31
N ASN A 145 -25.10 -14.92 5.33
CA ASN A 145 -23.99 -13.96 5.46
C ASN A 145 -23.07 -14.22 6.68
N HIS A 146 -22.56 -15.44 6.83
CA HIS A 146 -21.68 -15.81 7.96
C HIS A 146 -20.43 -14.93 8.10
N LEU A 147 -19.93 -14.38 6.98
CA LEU A 147 -18.79 -13.45 6.98
C LEU A 147 -19.17 -12.00 7.35
N LYS A 148 -20.47 -11.74 7.54
CA LYS A 148 -21.06 -10.44 7.89
C LYS A 148 -20.57 -9.36 6.92
N VAL A 149 -20.55 -9.68 5.64
CA VAL A 149 -20.09 -8.82 4.56
C VAL A 149 -21.05 -7.64 4.44
N LEU A 150 -20.49 -6.43 4.37
CA LEU A 150 -21.21 -5.23 3.97
C LEU A 150 -20.61 -4.74 2.66
N VAL A 151 -21.42 -4.73 1.61
CA VAL A 151 -21.05 -4.22 0.30
C VAL A 151 -21.09 -2.69 0.36
N PRO A 152 -19.99 -1.98 0.00
CA PRO A 152 -20.00 -0.53 -0.06
C PRO A 152 -20.99 -0.02 -1.11
N THR A 153 -21.53 1.17 -0.87
CA THR A 153 -22.36 1.85 -1.88
C THR A 153 -21.52 2.21 -3.11
N GLU A 154 -22.16 2.50 -4.25
CA GLU A 154 -21.43 2.88 -5.47
C GLU A 154 -20.53 4.10 -5.26
N ASN A 155 -21.00 5.11 -4.53
CA ASN A 155 -20.21 6.30 -4.20
C ASN A 155 -19.00 5.95 -3.32
N GLU A 156 -19.18 5.04 -2.35
CA GLU A 156 -18.08 4.57 -1.51
C GLU A 156 -17.05 3.80 -2.33
N ALA A 157 -17.50 2.94 -3.25
CA ALA A 157 -16.63 2.17 -4.13
C ALA A 157 -15.83 3.06 -5.09
N LYS A 158 -16.46 4.04 -5.73
CA LYS A 158 -15.78 5.05 -6.56
C LYS A 158 -14.71 5.80 -5.76
N ASN A 159 -15.04 6.19 -4.53
CA ASN A 159 -14.09 6.83 -3.63
C ASN A 159 -12.97 5.88 -3.17
N MET A 160 -13.22 4.57 -3.04
CA MET A 160 -12.18 3.59 -2.71
C MET A 160 -11.20 3.42 -3.87
N ASP A 161 -11.71 3.31 -5.10
CA ASP A 161 -10.89 3.16 -6.29
C ASP A 161 -9.99 4.40 -6.52
N LYS A 162 -10.57 5.60 -6.40
CA LYS A 162 -9.81 6.85 -6.53
C LYS A 162 -8.67 6.95 -5.52
N GLU A 163 -8.93 6.63 -4.25
CA GLU A 163 -7.90 6.70 -3.21
C GLU A 163 -6.85 5.59 -3.36
N GLN A 164 -7.23 4.39 -3.81
CA GLN A 164 -6.29 3.33 -4.13
C GLN A 164 -5.33 3.74 -5.25
N LYS A 165 -5.85 4.34 -6.33
CA LYS A 165 -5.05 4.84 -7.46
C LYS A 165 -4.09 5.95 -7.04
N LYS A 166 -4.56 6.97 -6.29
CA LYS A 166 -3.71 8.05 -5.79
C LYS A 166 -2.54 7.53 -4.97
N LEU A 167 -2.78 6.62 -4.03
CA LEU A 167 -1.73 6.08 -3.19
C LEU A 167 -0.73 5.25 -3.99
N SER A 168 -1.18 4.48 -4.98
CA SER A 168 -0.27 3.80 -5.92
C SER A 168 0.62 4.80 -6.69
N VAL A 169 0.06 5.91 -7.17
CA VAL A 169 0.85 6.96 -7.85
C VAL A 169 1.89 7.57 -6.91
N TYR A 170 1.52 7.89 -5.67
CA TYR A 170 2.46 8.44 -4.70
C TYR A 170 3.61 7.47 -4.37
N LEU A 171 3.30 6.18 -4.22
CA LEU A 171 4.31 5.14 -4.01
C LEU A 171 5.27 5.02 -5.20
N PHE A 172 4.74 5.03 -6.42
CA PHE A 172 5.54 4.96 -7.64
C PHE A 172 6.48 6.17 -7.77
N ILE A 173 5.97 7.38 -7.56
CA ILE A 173 6.79 8.60 -7.65
C ILE A 173 7.88 8.58 -6.57
N THR A 174 7.53 8.20 -5.34
CA THR A 174 8.51 8.09 -4.24
C THR A 174 9.60 7.07 -4.56
N ALA A 175 9.25 5.90 -5.11
CA ALA A 175 10.21 4.89 -5.54
C ALA A 175 11.20 5.44 -6.58
N THR A 176 10.68 6.16 -7.58
CA THR A 176 11.48 6.78 -8.65
C THR A 176 12.38 7.88 -8.11
N LEU A 177 11.90 8.72 -7.19
CA LEU A 177 12.73 9.75 -6.56
C LEU A 177 13.87 9.15 -5.74
N PHE A 178 13.62 8.08 -4.99
CA PHE A 178 14.67 7.34 -4.29
C PHE A 178 15.70 6.72 -5.25
N LEU A 179 15.24 6.18 -6.40
CA LEU A 179 16.13 5.62 -7.42
C LEU A 179 17.03 6.71 -8.01
N LEU A 180 16.44 7.85 -8.38
CA LEU A 180 17.19 8.98 -8.91
C LEU A 180 18.22 9.46 -7.88
N LEU A 181 17.80 9.69 -6.63
CA LEU A 181 18.72 10.11 -5.57
C LEU A 181 19.86 9.10 -5.38
N SER A 182 19.56 7.79 -5.38
CA SER A 182 20.57 6.73 -5.33
C SER A 182 21.59 6.82 -6.48
N MET A 183 21.12 7.00 -7.71
CA MET A 183 21.98 7.09 -8.88
C MET A 183 22.89 8.32 -8.82
N PHE A 184 22.36 9.45 -8.36
CA PHE A 184 23.16 10.66 -8.21
C PHE A 184 24.14 10.51 -7.06
N SER A 185 23.74 10.03 -5.88
CA SER A 185 24.62 9.83 -4.70
C SER A 185 25.80 8.86 -4.90
N ASN A 186 25.88 8.17 -6.04
CA ASN A 186 27.00 7.31 -6.43
C ASN A 186 28.05 8.02 -7.31
N ILE A 187 27.80 9.28 -7.71
CA ILE A 187 28.68 10.15 -8.51
C ILE A 187 29.40 11.12 -7.59
#